data_AF-A0A8S0RBX8-F1
#
_entry.id   AF-A0A8S0RBX8-F1
#
_cell.length_a   1.000
_cell.length_b   1.000
_cell.length_c   1.000
_cell.angle_alpha   90.00
_cell.angle_beta   90.00
_cell.angle_gamma   90.00
#
_symmetry.space_group_name_H-M   'P 1'
#
loop_
_entity.id
_entity.type
_entity.pdbx_description
1 polymer ?
#
loop_
_entity_poly.entity_id
_entity_poly.type
_entity_poly.pdbx_seq_one_letter_code
_entity_poly.pdbx_strand_id
1 'polypeptide(L)'
;MQNSWLLYFCLLVFIIILTFPVFAHGNAKVLHVGEELLKETLPLQMGSRLYELKGLKPHTWYEVKISYPASIPSSFSLQLKRGSSDLGLNMGRKLLNTEKLIFKTDGIDSFSDQQGLHVMVNVEPEGVVAIPGKQERKFVIFNIGNLKF
;
A
#
# COMPACT_ATOMS: atom_id res chain seq x y z
N MET A 1 46.71 -20.08 4.29
CA MET A 1 45.36 -20.01 4.89
C MET A 1 44.80 -18.58 4.83
N GLN A 2 44.75 -17.93 3.65
CA GLN A 2 44.53 -16.47 3.54
C GLN A 2 43.30 -16.06 2.71
N ASN A 3 42.53 -17.04 2.19
CA ASN A 3 41.36 -16.76 1.32
C ASN A 3 40.01 -16.93 2.03
N SER A 4 40.02 -17.45 3.26
CA SER A 4 38.80 -17.72 4.03
C SER A 4 38.07 -16.44 4.44
N TRP A 5 38.81 -15.41 4.86
CA TRP A 5 38.22 -14.15 5.32
C TRP A 5 37.45 -13.39 4.23
N LEU A 6 37.93 -13.44 2.97
CA LEU A 6 37.25 -12.85 1.81
C LEU A 6 35.92 -13.55 1.52
N LEU A 7 35.88 -14.89 1.64
CA LEU A 7 34.66 -15.66 1.46
C LEU A 7 33.63 -15.33 2.55
N TYR A 8 34.05 -15.24 3.81
CA TYR A 8 33.18 -14.81 4.91
C TYR A 8 32.64 -13.39 4.71
N PHE A 9 33.48 -12.46 4.24
CA PHE A 9 33.06 -11.10 3.93
C PHE A 9 32.00 -11.07 2.81
N CYS A 10 32.22 -11.81 1.72
CA CYS A 10 31.25 -11.92 0.62
C CYS A 10 29.92 -12.54 1.09
N LEU A 11 29.96 -13.57 1.92
CA LEU A 11 28.78 -14.23 2.46
C LEU A 11 27.98 -13.29 3.38
N LEU A 12 28.68 -12.48 4.18
CA LEU A 12 28.06 -11.49 5.07
C LEU A 12 27.41 -10.35 4.27
N VAL A 13 28.08 -9.85 3.22
CA VAL A 13 27.49 -8.86 2.29
C VAL A 13 26.26 -9.44 1.58
N PHE A 14 26.31 -10.70 1.15
CA PHE A 14 25.17 -11.37 0.51
C PHE A 14 23.98 -11.53 1.45
N ILE A 15 24.21 -11.91 2.70
CA ILE A 15 23.16 -12.00 3.74
C ILE A 15 22.56 -10.62 4.03
N ILE A 16 23.40 -9.57 4.08
CA ILE A 16 22.95 -8.19 4.27
C ILE A 16 22.04 -7.75 3.10
N ILE A 17 22.41 -8.05 1.85
CA ILE A 17 21.57 -7.74 0.68
C ILE A 17 20.25 -8.51 0.69
N LEU A 18 20.24 -9.76 1.16
CA LEU A 18 19.03 -10.57 1.30
C LEU A 18 18.14 -10.13 2.48
N THR A 19 18.73 -9.57 3.54
CA THR A 19 17.99 -9.12 4.74
C THR A 19 17.61 -7.65 4.70
N PHE A 20 18.10 -6.87 3.74
CA PHE A 20 17.50 -5.57 3.41
C PHE A 20 16.24 -5.82 2.58
N PRO A 21 15.02 -5.76 3.17
CA PRO A 21 13.87 -5.47 2.35
C PRO A 21 14.21 -4.18 1.62
N VAL A 22 14.19 -4.21 0.30
CA VAL A 22 14.14 -2.99 -0.50
C VAL A 22 12.81 -2.34 -0.11
N PHE A 23 12.82 -1.57 0.97
CA PHE A 23 11.85 -0.51 1.18
C PHE A 23 12.15 0.45 0.04
N ALA A 24 11.52 0.18 -1.10
CA ALA A 24 11.26 1.22 -2.06
C ALA A 24 10.51 2.27 -1.26
N HIS A 25 11.23 3.31 -0.84
CA HIS A 25 10.66 4.55 -0.37
C HIS A 25 9.98 5.17 -1.59
N GLY A 26 8.86 4.57 -2.01
CA GLY A 26 8.02 5.08 -3.06
C GLY A 26 7.56 6.43 -2.58
N ASN A 27 7.89 7.48 -3.33
CA ASN A 27 7.39 8.82 -3.08
C ASN A 27 5.89 8.73 -2.79
N ALA A 28 5.48 9.15 -1.59
CA ALA A 28 4.08 9.14 -1.20
C ALA A 28 3.30 10.00 -2.19
N LYS A 29 2.19 9.47 -2.71
CA LYS A 29 1.34 10.24 -3.62
C LYS A 29 0.26 10.96 -2.82
N VAL A 30 -0.06 12.18 -3.18
CA VAL A 30 -1.11 12.93 -2.47
C VAL A 30 -2.49 12.47 -2.94
N LEU A 31 -3.39 12.24 -1.99
CA LEU A 31 -4.81 11.95 -2.21
C LEU A 31 -5.65 13.01 -1.49
N HIS A 32 -6.23 13.93 -2.26
CA HIS A 32 -7.10 14.98 -1.73
C HIS A 32 -8.51 14.45 -1.44
N VAL A 33 -9.14 14.96 -0.38
CA VAL A 33 -10.56 14.73 -0.11
C VAL A 33 -11.39 15.22 -1.29
N GLY A 34 -12.28 14.36 -1.80
CA GLY A 34 -13.19 14.64 -2.90
C GLY A 34 -12.59 14.38 -4.29
N GLU A 35 -11.30 14.02 -4.38
CA GLU A 35 -10.63 13.73 -5.64
C GLU A 35 -10.36 12.23 -5.80
N GLU A 36 -10.60 11.72 -7.01
CA GLU A 36 -10.27 10.35 -7.38
C GLU A 36 -9.02 10.34 -8.28
N LEU A 37 -8.01 9.57 -7.88
CA LEU A 37 -6.86 9.25 -8.71
C LEU A 37 -7.23 8.07 -9.62
N LEU A 38 -7.21 8.31 -10.92
CA LEU A 38 -7.61 7.35 -11.94
C LEU A 38 -6.41 6.59 -12.51
N LYS A 39 -6.63 5.31 -12.81
CA LYS A 39 -5.67 4.44 -13.52
C LYS A 39 -4.30 4.37 -12.84
N GLU A 40 -4.29 4.40 -11.50
CA GLU A 40 -3.10 4.07 -10.74
C GLU A 40 -2.63 2.66 -11.09
N THR A 41 -1.32 2.43 -11.03
CA THR A 41 -0.70 1.15 -11.38
C THR A 41 0.25 0.70 -10.28
N LEU A 42 0.15 -0.58 -9.90
CA LEU A 42 1.06 -1.25 -8.98
C LEU A 42 1.56 -2.57 -9.58
N PRO A 43 2.80 -3.00 -9.25
CA PRO A 43 3.23 -4.38 -9.50
C PRO A 43 2.22 -5.34 -8.88
N LEU A 44 1.82 -6.38 -9.59
CA LEU A 44 0.85 -7.34 -9.06
C LEU A 44 1.45 -8.15 -7.91
N GLN A 45 2.75 -8.46 -8.00
CA GLN A 45 3.51 -9.22 -7.01
C GLN A 45 4.11 -8.24 -5.99
N MET A 46 3.74 -8.36 -4.71
CA MET A 46 4.24 -7.53 -3.61
C MET A 46 4.12 -6.01 -3.87
N GLY A 47 3.06 -5.59 -4.57
CA GLY A 47 2.86 -4.19 -4.91
C GLY A 47 2.44 -3.39 -3.69
N SER A 48 3.08 -2.25 -3.45
CA SER A 48 2.65 -1.32 -2.40
C SER A 48 2.84 0.15 -2.80
N ARG A 49 1.97 1.02 -2.26
CA ARG A 49 2.10 2.48 -2.38
C ARG A 49 1.48 3.18 -1.19
N LEU A 50 2.18 4.20 -0.71
CA LEU A 50 1.70 5.11 0.32
C LEU A 50 1.01 6.32 -0.32
N TYR A 51 -0.16 6.68 0.20
CA TYR A 51 -0.88 7.89 -0.16
C TYR A 51 -0.98 8.82 1.04
N GLU A 52 -0.52 10.07 0.89
CA GLU A 52 -0.73 11.11 1.89
C GLU A 52 -2.13 11.71 1.72
N LEU A 53 -2.92 11.70 2.79
CA LEU A 53 -4.27 12.26 2.80
C LEU A 53 -4.22 13.77 3.08
N LYS A 54 -4.72 14.57 2.14
CA LYS A 54 -4.80 16.04 2.29
C LYS A 54 -6.24 16.53 2.23
N GLY A 55 -6.51 17.65 2.91
CA GLY A 55 -7.84 18.26 2.97
C GLY A 55 -8.78 17.63 4.01
N LEU A 56 -8.25 16.84 4.95
CA LEU A 56 -9.02 16.28 6.06
C LEU A 56 -9.45 17.40 7.03
N LYS A 57 -10.65 17.29 7.56
CA LYS A 57 -11.22 18.14 8.61
C LYS A 57 -11.24 17.35 9.92
N PRO A 58 -11.02 18.00 11.07
CA PRO A 58 -11.18 17.39 12.40
C PRO A 58 -12.53 16.74 12.59
N HIS A 59 -12.58 15.75 13.49
CA HIS A 59 -13.80 15.05 13.92
C HIS A 59 -14.77 14.57 12.81
N THR A 60 -14.24 14.30 11.62
CA THR A 60 -15.00 13.99 10.41
C THR A 60 -14.75 12.54 9.98
N TRP A 61 -15.79 11.90 9.45
CA TRP A 61 -15.69 10.56 8.87
C TRP A 61 -15.27 10.61 7.40
N TYR A 62 -14.38 9.70 7.04
CA TYR A 62 -13.84 9.55 5.70
C TYR A 62 -13.88 8.10 5.23
N GLU A 63 -14.00 7.92 3.92
CA GLU A 63 -13.86 6.65 3.23
C GLU A 63 -12.78 6.76 2.18
N VAL A 64 -11.75 5.92 2.29
CA VAL A 64 -10.86 5.64 1.17
C VAL A 64 -11.36 4.39 0.49
N LYS A 65 -11.60 4.50 -0.81
CA LYS A 65 -12.12 3.41 -1.64
C LYS A 65 -11.20 3.15 -2.80
N ILE A 66 -10.95 1.88 -3.06
CA ILE A 66 -10.28 1.39 -4.27
C ILE A 66 -11.29 0.62 -5.12
N SER A 67 -11.16 0.74 -6.45
CA SER A 67 -11.84 -0.12 -7.41
C SER A 67 -10.87 -0.62 -8.48
N TYR A 68 -10.97 -1.89 -8.85
CA TYR A 68 -10.07 -2.53 -9.81
C TYR A 68 -10.82 -3.53 -10.71
N PRO A 69 -10.28 -3.89 -11.89
CA PRO A 69 -10.94 -4.82 -12.80
C PRO A 69 -11.04 -6.25 -12.26
N ALA A 70 -12.22 -6.85 -12.32
CA ALA A 70 -12.46 -8.26 -11.99
C ALA A 70 -11.69 -9.26 -12.86
N SER A 71 -11.22 -8.82 -14.02
CA SER A 71 -10.49 -9.65 -14.99
C SER A 71 -9.07 -10.00 -14.55
N ILE A 72 -8.55 -9.36 -13.50
CA ILE A 72 -7.23 -9.65 -12.93
C ILE A 72 -7.45 -10.08 -11.49
N PRO A 73 -7.23 -11.35 -11.16
CA PRO A 73 -7.53 -11.83 -9.83
C PRO A 73 -6.43 -11.30 -8.89
N SER A 74 -6.82 -10.37 -8.04
CA SER A 74 -5.94 -9.59 -7.18
C SER A 74 -6.68 -9.17 -5.92
N SER A 75 -5.96 -9.15 -4.80
CA SER A 75 -6.48 -8.76 -3.50
C SER A 75 -5.76 -7.51 -3.03
N PHE A 76 -6.52 -6.44 -2.78
CA PHE A 76 -5.98 -5.21 -2.21
C PHE A 76 -6.14 -5.22 -0.69
N SER A 77 -5.27 -4.50 0.01
CA SER A 77 -5.44 -4.17 1.43
C SER A 77 -5.13 -2.71 1.69
N LEU A 78 -5.91 -2.09 2.59
CA LEU A 78 -5.85 -0.68 2.92
C LEU A 78 -5.53 -0.52 4.40
N GLN A 79 -4.39 0.09 4.74
CA GLN A 79 -3.99 0.31 6.12
C GLN A 79 -3.81 1.80 6.39
N LEU A 80 -4.50 2.32 7.41
CA LEU A 80 -4.28 3.68 7.88
C LEU A 80 -2.96 3.75 8.65
N LYS A 81 -2.06 4.66 8.22
CA LYS A 81 -0.77 4.91 8.86
C LYS A 81 -0.67 6.35 9.32
N ARG A 82 -0.01 6.56 10.46
CA ARG A 82 0.40 7.89 10.93
C ARG A 82 1.88 7.82 11.25
N GLY A 83 2.70 8.49 10.44
CA GLY A 83 4.13 8.38 10.61
C GLY A 83 4.64 6.95 10.46
N SER A 84 5.42 6.48 11.44
CA SER A 84 5.89 5.09 11.54
C SER A 84 4.90 4.16 12.28
N SER A 85 3.79 4.69 12.80
CA SER A 85 2.80 3.91 13.55
C SER A 85 1.70 3.39 12.62
N ASP A 86 1.51 2.07 12.64
CA ASP A 86 0.37 1.42 12.01
C ASP A 86 -0.83 1.56 12.94
N LEU A 87 -1.88 2.26 12.50
CA LEU A 87 -3.10 2.43 13.30
C LEU A 87 -3.99 1.17 13.25
N GLY A 88 -3.57 0.12 12.54
CA GLY A 88 -4.19 -1.22 12.56
C GLY A 88 -5.64 -1.28 12.08
N LEU A 89 -6.17 -0.20 11.50
CA LEU A 89 -7.57 -0.12 11.08
C LEU A 89 -7.79 -0.85 9.75
N ASN A 90 -7.85 -2.18 9.78
CA ASN A 90 -8.43 -2.99 8.71
C ASN A 90 -9.93 -3.23 9.02
N MET A 91 -10.74 -2.18 9.07
CA MET A 91 -12.19 -2.31 9.32
C MET A 91 -13.00 -2.46 8.01
N GLY A 92 -12.62 -3.44 7.18
CA GLY A 92 -13.29 -3.72 5.90
C GLY A 92 -13.66 -5.19 5.76
N ARG A 93 -14.86 -5.47 5.22
CA ARG A 93 -15.18 -6.77 4.62
C ARG A 93 -14.69 -6.73 3.18
N LYS A 94 -14.05 -7.81 2.73
CA LYS A 94 -13.60 -7.96 1.33
C LYS A 94 -14.80 -7.87 0.38
N LEU A 95 -14.78 -6.94 -0.55
CA LEU A 95 -15.76 -6.85 -1.65
C LEU A 95 -15.09 -7.34 -2.93
N LEU A 96 -15.86 -7.86 -3.89
CA LEU A 96 -15.30 -8.62 -5.03
C LEU A 96 -14.26 -7.86 -5.84
N ASN A 97 -14.47 -6.57 -6.11
CA ASN A 97 -13.62 -5.76 -7.00
C ASN A 97 -13.35 -4.36 -6.42
N THR A 98 -13.55 -4.21 -5.12
CA THR A 98 -13.42 -2.93 -4.42
C THR A 98 -12.90 -3.19 -3.03
N GLU A 99 -12.09 -2.28 -2.51
CA GLU A 99 -11.71 -2.29 -1.10
C GLU A 99 -12.07 -0.95 -0.48
N LYS A 100 -12.43 -0.96 0.80
CA LYS A 100 -12.94 0.20 1.50
C LYS A 100 -12.35 0.29 2.91
N LEU A 101 -11.83 1.46 3.24
CA LEU A 101 -11.34 1.85 4.55
C LEU A 101 -12.15 3.03 5.05
N ILE A 102 -12.88 2.86 6.16
CA ILE A 102 -13.57 3.96 6.84
C ILE A 102 -12.76 4.34 8.08
N PHE A 103 -12.54 5.63 8.30
CA PHE A 103 -11.91 6.12 9.53
C PHE A 103 -12.52 7.47 9.93
N LYS A 104 -12.41 7.78 11.21
CA LYS A 104 -12.74 9.10 11.76
C LYS A 104 -11.47 9.82 12.16
N THR A 105 -11.44 11.13 12.02
CA THR A 105 -10.31 11.97 12.45
C THR A 105 -10.38 12.36 13.93
N ASP A 106 -11.12 11.63 14.76
CA ASP A 106 -11.13 11.85 16.21
C ASP A 106 -9.75 11.49 16.78
N GLY A 107 -9.21 12.32 17.68
CA GLY A 107 -7.84 12.15 18.21
C GLY A 107 -6.72 12.61 17.28
N ILE A 108 -7.03 13.43 16.27
CA ILE A 108 -6.04 14.19 15.48
C ILE A 108 -5.70 15.54 16.13
N ASP A 109 -6.60 16.07 16.97
CA ASP A 109 -6.52 17.44 17.51
C ASP A 109 -5.42 17.69 18.57
N SER A 110 -4.71 16.64 19.02
CA SER A 110 -3.79 16.73 20.15
C SER A 110 -2.33 16.39 19.85
N PHE A 111 -1.93 16.22 18.58
CA PHE A 111 -0.60 15.73 18.25
C PHE A 111 0.03 16.52 17.10
N SER A 112 1.29 16.91 17.29
CA SER A 112 2.05 17.83 16.43
C SER A 112 1.93 17.55 14.93
N ASP A 113 1.70 18.62 14.17
CA ASP A 113 1.46 18.73 12.71
C ASP A 113 2.47 18.06 11.76
N GLN A 114 3.46 17.30 12.26
CA GLN A 114 4.62 16.89 11.48
C GLN A 114 4.47 15.52 10.79
N GLN A 115 3.55 14.65 11.23
CA GLN A 115 3.30 13.35 10.60
C GLN A 115 1.86 13.27 10.12
N GLY A 116 1.63 13.71 8.89
CA GLY A 116 0.32 13.63 8.22
C GLY A 116 -0.27 12.22 8.20
N LEU A 117 -1.57 12.13 7.91
CA LEU A 117 -2.27 10.85 7.82
C LEU A 117 -2.04 10.23 6.44
N HIS A 118 -1.76 8.93 6.41
CA HIS A 118 -1.48 8.21 5.18
C HIS A 118 -2.34 6.94 5.08
N VAL A 119 -2.54 6.48 3.85
CA VAL A 119 -3.07 5.15 3.57
C VAL A 119 -2.04 4.36 2.80
N MET A 120 -1.63 3.22 3.36
CA MET A 120 -0.85 2.22 2.65
C MET A 120 -1.79 1.31 1.88
N VAL A 121 -1.55 1.22 0.58
CA VAL A 121 -2.23 0.30 -0.32
C VAL A 121 -1.26 -0.81 -0.66
N ASN A 122 -1.63 -2.06 -0.38
CA ASN A 122 -0.90 -3.23 -0.87
C ASN A 122 -1.77 -4.03 -1.83
N VAL A 123 -1.14 -4.71 -2.78
CA VAL A 123 -1.79 -5.68 -3.67
C VAL A 123 -0.98 -6.96 -3.74
N GLU A 124 -1.71 -8.07 -3.69
CA GLU A 124 -1.19 -9.41 -3.94
C GLU A 124 -2.02 -10.08 -5.04
N PRO A 125 -1.42 -10.99 -5.83
CA PRO A 125 -2.19 -11.83 -6.75
C PRO A 125 -3.16 -12.72 -5.96
N GLU A 126 -4.34 -12.95 -6.53
CA GLU A 126 -5.29 -13.92 -6.00
C GLU A 126 -5.46 -15.03 -7.03
N GLY A 127 -5.33 -16.29 -6.63
CA GLY A 127 -5.46 -17.42 -7.56
C GLY A 127 -4.27 -17.61 -8.52
N VAL A 128 -4.44 -18.53 -9.46
CA VAL A 128 -3.41 -18.97 -10.43
C VAL A 128 -3.89 -18.66 -11.83
N VAL A 129 -3.02 -18.22 -12.73
CA VAL A 129 -3.39 -17.98 -14.13
C VAL A 129 -3.97 -19.25 -14.76
N ALA A 130 -5.23 -19.16 -15.18
CA ALA A 130 -6.00 -20.30 -15.70
C ALA A 130 -5.47 -20.88 -17.03
N ILE A 131 -4.52 -20.19 -17.70
CA ILE A 131 -3.96 -20.62 -18.98
C ILE A 131 -2.50 -21.04 -18.79
N PRO A 132 -2.19 -22.35 -18.88
CA PRO A 132 -0.83 -22.85 -18.83
C PRO A 132 0.07 -22.19 -19.89
N GLY A 133 1.29 -21.80 -19.51
CA GLY A 133 2.29 -21.25 -20.42
C GLY A 133 2.14 -19.76 -20.77
N LYS A 134 1.10 -19.08 -20.27
CA LYS A 134 0.96 -17.63 -20.44
C LYS A 134 1.59 -16.88 -19.26
N GLN A 135 2.37 -15.83 -19.53
CA GLN A 135 2.89 -14.96 -18.47
C GLN A 135 1.73 -14.31 -17.71
N GLU A 136 1.84 -14.31 -16.38
CA GLU A 136 0.95 -13.55 -15.52
C GLU A 136 1.07 -12.06 -15.79
N ARG A 137 0.02 -11.30 -15.47
CA ARG A 137 0.08 -9.85 -15.57
C ARG A 137 1.07 -9.32 -14.54
N LYS A 138 2.01 -8.49 -14.98
CA LYS A 138 3.01 -7.88 -14.11
C LYS A 138 2.45 -6.75 -13.24
N PHE A 139 1.37 -6.12 -13.69
CA PHE A 139 0.79 -4.94 -13.05
C PHE A 139 -0.73 -5.04 -12.99
N VAL A 140 -1.29 -4.39 -11.97
CA VAL A 140 -2.72 -4.14 -11.82
C VAL A 140 -3.01 -2.65 -11.97
N ILE A 141 -4.16 -2.32 -12.55
CA ILE A 141 -4.65 -0.96 -12.69
C ILE A 141 -5.83 -0.80 -11.72
N PHE A 142 -5.89 0.32 -11.00
CA PHE A 142 -6.97 0.63 -10.07
C PHE A 142 -7.24 2.13 -10.02
N ASN A 143 -8.37 2.50 -9.45
CA ASN A 143 -8.64 3.87 -9.03
C ASN A 143 -8.67 3.94 -7.50
N ILE A 144 -8.38 5.10 -6.94
CA ILE A 144 -8.48 5.37 -5.51
C ILE A 144 -9.07 6.76 -5.26
N GLY A 145 -10.03 6.85 -4.36
CA GLY A 145 -10.66 8.12 -3.95
C GLY A 145 -10.81 8.22 -2.44
N ASN A 146 -10.84 9.46 -1.93
CA ASN A 146 -11.15 9.77 -0.53
C ASN A 146 -12.43 10.60 -0.44
N LEU A 147 -13.49 10.03 0.11
CA LEU A 147 -14.81 10.66 0.21
C LEU A 147 -15.13 11.04 1.65
N LYS A 148 -15.83 12.17 1.82
CA LYS A 148 -16.30 12.67 3.12
C LYS A 148 -17.74 12.23 3.36
N PHE A 149 -18.06 11.85 4.60
CA PHE A 149 -19.42 11.58 5.11
C PHE A 149 -19.93 12.73 5.98
#